data_AF-A0AAV8ZQD2-F1
#
_entry.id   AF-A0AAV8ZQD2-F1
#
_cell.length_a   1.000
_cell.length_b   1.000
_cell.length_c   1.000
_cell.angle_alpha   90.00
_cell.angle_beta   90.00
_cell.angle_gamma   90.00
#
_symmetry.space_group_name_H-M   'P 1'
#
loop_
_entity.id
_entity.type
_entity.pdbx_description
1 polymer ?
#
loop_
_entity_poly.entity_id
_entity_poly.type
_entity_poly.pdbx_seq_one_letter_code
_entity_poly.pdbx_strand_id
1 'polypeptide(L)'
;MTVIDLALKQRGPGGAYIGSDGRKGKPALNATSEASTNHVKKHIDMFPRMESHYCRRDTRKLYLASDLNITVMYNLYREMYCSDENFKPVSINVYRSIFRSYEPPLSFHVPKKGPMYLM
;
A
#
# COMPACT_ATOMS: atom_id res chain seq x y z
N MET A 1 10.25 -33.08 -23.21
CA MET A 1 10.44 -33.18 -21.75
C MET A 1 9.18 -32.70 -21.07
N THR A 2 8.53 -33.54 -20.27
CA THR A 2 7.26 -33.23 -19.60
C THR A 2 7.48 -32.68 -18.19
N VAL A 3 6.48 -32.00 -17.62
CA VAL A 3 6.52 -31.50 -16.23
C VAL A 3 6.71 -32.62 -15.19
N ILE A 4 6.31 -33.85 -15.54
CA ILE A 4 6.47 -35.05 -14.71
C ILE A 4 7.96 -35.43 -14.60
N ASP A 5 8.67 -35.40 -15.74
CA ASP A 5 10.11 -35.72 -15.80
C ASP A 5 10.95 -34.74 -14.98
N LEU A 6 10.55 -33.46 -14.94
CA LEU A 6 11.22 -32.41 -14.18
C LEU A 6 11.13 -32.65 -12.66
N ALA A 7 9.94 -33.03 -12.17
CA ALA A 7 9.69 -33.27 -10.76
C ALA A 7 10.44 -34.50 -10.22
N LEU A 8 10.57 -35.55 -11.05
CA LEU A 8 11.31 -36.77 -10.67
C LEU A 8 12.83 -36.54 -10.58
N LYS A 9 13.36 -35.53 -11.27
CA LYS A 9 14.80 -35.23 -11.31
C LYS A 9 15.38 -34.70 -9.99
N GLN A 10 14.53 -34.23 -9.06
CA GLN A 10 14.93 -33.65 -7.78
C GLN A 10 14.62 -34.57 -6.58
N ARG A 11 14.26 -35.83 -6.85
CA ARG A 11 13.91 -36.84 -5.84
C ARG A 11 15.12 -37.68 -5.44
N GLY A 12 15.31 -37.84 -4.13
CA GLY A 12 16.33 -38.67 -3.53
C GLY A 12 15.97 -40.14 -3.36
N PRO A 13 16.94 -40.97 -2.95
CA PRO A 13 16.75 -42.42 -2.80
C PRO A 13 15.65 -42.76 -1.75
N GLY A 14 15.43 -41.91 -0.75
CA GLY A 14 14.34 -42.03 0.22
C GLY A 14 13.04 -41.32 -0.16
N GLY A 15 12.92 -40.80 -1.39
CA GLY A 15 11.77 -40.03 -1.85
C GLY A 15 11.70 -38.58 -1.38
N ALA A 16 12.65 -38.13 -0.57
CA ALA A 16 12.80 -36.73 -0.18
C ALA A 16 13.29 -35.85 -1.34
N TYR A 17 12.89 -34.58 -1.37
CA TYR A 17 13.41 -33.59 -2.31
C TYR A 17 14.85 -33.23 -1.94
N ILE A 18 15.82 -33.43 -2.85
CA ILE A 18 17.25 -33.08 -2.65
C ILE A 18 17.65 -31.80 -3.41
N GLY A 19 16.74 -31.22 -4.20
CA GLY A 19 17.02 -29.96 -4.90
C GLY A 19 17.22 -28.78 -3.95
N SER A 20 17.78 -27.68 -4.47
CA SER A 20 17.74 -26.39 -3.78
C SER A 20 16.40 -25.68 -4.05
N ASP A 21 15.93 -24.89 -3.08
CA ASP A 21 14.74 -24.05 -3.28
C ASP A 21 15.08 -22.84 -4.16
N GLY A 22 14.63 -22.88 -5.42
CA GLY A 22 14.87 -21.84 -6.45
C GLY A 22 13.94 -20.64 -6.36
N ARG A 23 13.16 -20.49 -5.27
CA ARG A 23 12.25 -19.35 -5.05
C ARG A 23 12.98 -18.06 -4.69
N LYS A 24 14.25 -18.16 -4.24
CA LYS A 24 15.04 -17.00 -3.83
C LYS A 24 15.27 -16.02 -4.99
N GLY A 25 14.99 -14.74 -4.76
CA GLY A 25 15.30 -13.65 -5.68
C GLY A 25 14.26 -13.36 -6.76
N LYS A 26 13.16 -14.13 -6.85
CA LYS A 26 12.06 -13.83 -7.78
C LYS A 26 10.93 -13.11 -7.04
N PRO A 27 10.45 -11.95 -7.55
CA PRO A 27 9.25 -11.34 -6.99
C PRO A 27 8.07 -12.27 -7.18
N ALA A 28 7.11 -12.20 -6.26
CA ALA A 28 5.88 -12.95 -6.39
C ALA A 28 5.14 -12.52 -7.68
N LEU A 29 4.47 -13.45 -8.35
CA LEU A 29 3.73 -13.15 -9.59
C LEU A 29 2.61 -12.12 -9.37
N ASN A 30 2.06 -12.07 -8.16
CA ASN A 30 1.06 -11.11 -7.72
C ASN A 30 1.67 -9.84 -7.09
N ALA A 31 2.99 -9.66 -7.15
CA ALA A 31 3.62 -8.44 -6.67
C ALA A 31 3.10 -7.24 -7.48
N THR A 32 2.72 -6.19 -6.76
CA THR A 32 2.33 -4.93 -7.40
C THR A 32 3.57 -4.33 -8.06
N SER A 33 3.45 -3.90 -9.32
CA SER A 33 4.57 -3.30 -10.03
C SER A 33 5.02 -1.99 -9.36
N GLU A 34 6.31 -1.69 -9.48
CA GLU A 34 6.87 -0.44 -8.96
C GLU A 34 6.20 0.79 -9.59
N ALA A 35 5.89 0.72 -10.89
CA ALA A 35 5.15 1.76 -11.59
C ALA A 35 3.77 2.04 -10.95
N SER A 36 2.99 1.00 -10.63
CA SER A 36 1.68 1.15 -9.97
C SER A 36 1.83 1.69 -8.55
N THR A 37 2.89 1.27 -7.85
CA THR A 37 3.18 1.75 -6.50
C THR A 37 3.51 3.25 -6.52
N ASN A 38 4.34 3.69 -7.46
CA ASN A 38 4.70 5.09 -7.62
C ASN A 38 3.51 5.94 -8.09
N HIS A 39 2.63 5.38 -8.93
CA HIS A 39 1.40 6.03 -9.36
C HIS A 39 0.48 6.35 -8.17
N VAL A 40 0.28 5.39 -7.27
CA VAL A 40 -0.48 5.60 -6.03
C VAL A 40 0.19 6.64 -5.13
N LYS A 41 1.52 6.62 -4.99
CA LYS A 41 2.25 7.61 -4.17
C LYS A 41 2.05 9.03 -4.70
N LYS A 42 2.16 9.23 -6.02
CA LYS A 42 1.89 10.52 -6.67
C LYS A 42 0.49 11.03 -6.38
N HIS A 43 -0.52 10.15 -6.45
CA HIS A 43 -1.88 10.53 -6.08
C HIS A 43 -1.99 10.96 -4.61
N ILE A 44 -1.37 10.21 -3.68
CA ILE A 44 -1.35 10.57 -2.25
C ILE A 44 -0.65 11.93 -2.03
N ASP A 45 0.41 12.22 -2.79
CA ASP A 45 1.16 13.48 -2.70
C ASP A 45 0.35 14.71 -3.12
N MET A 46 -0.73 14.55 -3.90
CA MET A 46 -1.62 15.65 -4.32
C MET A 46 -2.46 16.22 -3.17
N PHE A 47 -2.63 15.48 -2.06
CA PHE A 47 -3.42 15.96 -0.94
C PHE A 47 -2.60 16.89 -0.03
N PRO A 48 -3.16 18.03 0.39
CA PRO A 48 -2.48 18.94 1.30
C PRO A 48 -2.27 18.27 2.67
N ARG A 49 -1.11 18.52 3.25
CA ARG A 49 -0.67 17.93 4.51
C ARG A 49 -0.48 19.03 5.54
N MET A 50 -0.92 18.79 6.75
CA MET A 50 -0.70 19.65 7.90
C MET A 50 0.31 19.00 8.83
N GLU A 51 1.31 19.77 9.25
CA GLU A 51 2.16 19.39 10.37
C GLU A 51 1.35 19.47 11.67
N SER A 52 1.63 18.58 12.60
CA SER A 52 1.05 18.71 13.94
C SER A 52 1.67 19.91 14.65
N HIS A 53 1.03 21.07 14.55
CA HIS A 53 1.42 22.27 15.29
C HIS A 53 1.38 22.05 16.82
N TYR A 54 0.69 21.01 17.29
CA TYR A 54 0.42 20.75 18.71
C TYR A 54 0.98 19.43 19.26
N CYS A 55 1.69 18.61 18.46
CA CYS A 55 2.17 17.32 18.97
C CYS A 55 3.66 17.40 19.35
N ARG A 56 3.93 16.89 20.56
CA ARG A 56 5.23 16.64 21.19
C ARG A 56 6.37 16.40 20.19
N ARG A 57 7.55 16.94 20.53
CA ARG A 57 8.85 16.95 19.79
C ARG A 57 9.28 15.69 19.02
N ASP A 58 8.64 14.54 19.20
CA ASP A 58 9.18 13.23 18.81
C ASP A 58 8.49 12.58 17.60
N THR A 59 7.35 13.09 17.08
CA THR A 59 6.68 12.46 15.93
C THR A 59 6.68 13.37 14.69
N ARG A 60 7.35 12.95 13.61
CA ARG A 60 7.32 13.58 12.27
C ARG A 60 6.07 13.22 11.45
N LYS A 61 4.96 12.92 12.13
CA LYS A 61 3.72 12.45 11.49
C LYS A 61 3.02 13.63 10.83
N LEU A 62 2.61 13.45 9.57
CA LEU A 62 1.82 14.43 8.82
C LEU A 62 0.34 14.06 8.85
N TYR A 63 -0.51 15.09 8.88
CA TYR A 63 -1.97 14.92 8.97
C TYR A 63 -2.67 15.39 7.70
N LEU A 64 -3.55 14.55 7.18
CA LEU A 64 -4.50 14.90 6.13
C LEU A 64 -5.75 15.52 6.74
N ALA A 65 -6.54 16.21 5.92
CA ALA A 65 -7.79 16.83 6.33
C ALA A 65 -8.78 15.82 6.96
N SER A 66 -9.62 16.30 7.88
CA SER A 66 -10.50 15.44 8.70
C SER A 66 -11.71 14.87 7.97
N ASP A 67 -12.05 15.47 6.83
CA ASP A 67 -13.08 15.04 5.90
C ASP A 67 -12.60 13.89 4.98
N LEU A 68 -11.28 13.71 4.86
CA LEU A 68 -10.69 12.63 4.10
C LEU A 68 -10.64 11.33 4.92
N ASN A 69 -10.75 10.22 4.20
CA ASN A 69 -10.41 8.90 4.69
C ASN A 69 -9.87 8.04 3.53
N ILE A 70 -9.32 6.86 3.84
CA ILE A 70 -8.70 5.97 2.82
C ILE A 70 -9.69 5.61 1.72
N THR A 71 -10.97 5.40 2.04
CA THR A 71 -11.99 5.04 1.05
C THR A 71 -12.30 6.21 0.12
N VAL A 72 -12.44 7.42 0.66
CA VAL A 72 -12.65 8.65 -0.13
C VAL A 72 -11.47 8.90 -1.05
N MET A 73 -10.24 8.83 -0.53
CA MET A 73 -9.03 8.96 -1.35
C MET A 73 -8.96 7.89 -2.43
N TYR A 74 -9.31 6.64 -2.13
CA TYR A 74 -9.31 5.56 -3.12
C TYR A 74 -10.36 5.77 -4.22
N ASN A 75 -11.54 6.30 -3.89
CA ASN A 75 -12.55 6.63 -4.89
C ASN A 75 -12.05 7.73 -5.83
N LEU A 76 -11.44 8.81 -5.29
CA LEU A 76 -10.81 9.87 -6.09
C LEU A 76 -9.70 9.33 -6.99
N TYR A 77 -8.85 8.43 -6.47
CA TYR A 77 -7.81 7.76 -7.22
C TYR A 77 -8.39 6.99 -8.40
N ARG A 78 -9.40 6.17 -8.15
CA ARG A 78 -9.97 5.26 -9.15
C ARG A 78 -10.78 6.01 -10.21
N GLU A 79 -11.60 6.96 -9.78
CA GLU A 79 -12.63 7.58 -10.63
C GLU A 79 -12.10 8.78 -11.40
N MET A 80 -11.20 9.57 -10.81
CA MET A 80 -10.62 10.74 -11.46
C MET A 80 -9.20 10.45 -11.92
N TYR A 81 -8.29 10.18 -10.99
CA TYR A 81 -6.86 10.15 -11.28
C TYR A 81 -6.44 9.04 -12.27
N CYS A 82 -6.97 7.83 -12.11
CA CYS A 82 -6.70 6.71 -13.03
C CYS A 82 -7.39 6.87 -14.38
N SER A 83 -8.60 7.44 -14.40
CA SER A 83 -9.35 7.66 -15.64
C SER A 83 -8.64 8.67 -16.54
N ASP A 84 -8.15 9.76 -15.96
CA ASP A 84 -7.48 10.84 -16.69
C ASP A 84 -6.13 10.39 -17.28
N GLU A 85 -5.39 9.53 -16.58
CA GLU A 85 -4.09 9.01 -17.04
C GLU A 85 -4.20 7.67 -17.81
N ASN A 86 -5.42 7.19 -18.10
CA ASN A 86 -5.69 5.88 -18.70
C ASN A 86 -4.92 4.73 -18.00
N PHE A 87 -4.81 4.80 -16.68
CA PHE A 87 -4.06 3.87 -15.85
C PHE A 87 -5.00 2.86 -15.19
N LYS A 88 -4.62 1.58 -15.15
CA LYS A 88 -5.44 0.57 -14.45
C LYS A 88 -5.29 0.73 -12.93
N PRO A 89 -6.38 1.00 -12.19
CA PRO A 89 -6.30 1.20 -10.74
C PRO A 89 -5.89 -0.08 -10.01
N VAL A 90 -5.07 0.08 -8.97
CA VAL A 90 -4.79 -1.00 -8.01
C VAL A 90 -6.01 -1.32 -7.15
N SER A 91 -5.99 -2.46 -6.45
CA SER A 91 -7.02 -2.78 -5.47
C SER A 91 -6.95 -1.86 -4.25
N ILE A 92 -8.08 -1.65 -3.56
CA ILE A 92 -8.14 -0.87 -2.33
C ILE A 92 -7.19 -1.39 -1.24
N ASN A 93 -6.94 -2.70 -1.20
CA ASN A 93 -6.01 -3.30 -0.24
C ASN A 93 -4.56 -2.91 -0.52
N VAL A 94 -4.16 -2.89 -1.78
CA VAL A 94 -2.83 -2.42 -2.20
C VAL A 94 -2.70 -0.93 -1.91
N TYR A 95 -3.69 -0.12 -2.27
CA TYR A 95 -3.72 1.31 -1.97
C TYR A 95 -3.56 1.58 -0.47
N ARG A 96 -4.34 0.87 0.37
CA ARG A 96 -4.26 0.96 1.82
C ARG A 96 -2.90 0.53 2.37
N SER A 97 -2.29 -0.49 1.80
CA SER A 97 -0.94 -0.94 2.18
C SER A 97 0.10 0.15 1.87
N ILE A 98 0.03 0.75 0.69
CA ILE A 98 0.94 1.83 0.28
C ILE A 98 0.77 3.04 1.19
N PHE A 99 -0.47 3.43 1.52
CA PHE A 99 -0.74 4.51 2.46
C PHE A 99 -0.19 4.25 3.87
N ARG A 100 -0.28 3.01 4.37
CA ARG A 100 0.23 2.65 5.71
C ARG A 100 1.75 2.60 5.78
N SER A 101 2.39 2.22 4.67
CA SER A 101 3.86 2.16 4.53
C SER A 101 4.44 3.46 3.97
N TYR A 102 3.67 4.55 3.97
CA TYR A 102 4.10 5.85 3.47
C TYR A 102 5.11 6.49 4.40
N GLU A 103 6.10 7.20 3.83
CA GLU A 103 7.12 7.93 4.57
C GLU A 103 7.15 9.40 4.09
N PRO A 104 7.01 10.39 4.98
CA PRO A 104 6.74 10.27 6.42
C PRO A 104 5.35 9.69 6.73
N PRO A 105 5.13 9.10 7.92
CA PRO A 105 3.85 8.48 8.26
C PRO A 105 2.68 9.45 8.20
N LEU A 106 1.58 9.02 7.57
CA LEU A 106 0.35 9.80 7.39
C LEU A 106 -0.76 9.36 8.35
N SER A 107 -1.60 10.30 8.76
CA SER A 107 -2.85 10.03 9.50
C SER A 107 -3.91 11.08 9.17
N PHE A 108 -5.18 10.80 9.46
CA PHE A 108 -6.26 11.78 9.28
C PHE A 108 -6.40 12.63 10.53
N HIS A 109 -6.64 13.93 10.35
CA HIS A 109 -6.92 14.83 11.45
C HIS A 109 -8.26 14.44 12.11
N VAL A 110 -8.27 14.31 13.44
CA VAL A 110 -9.49 14.01 14.19
C VAL A 110 -9.91 15.30 14.90
N PRO A 111 -11.07 15.90 14.54
CA PRO A 111 -11.53 17.11 15.21
C PRO A 111 -11.79 16.79 16.69
N LYS A 112 -11.22 17.60 17.58
CA LYS A 112 -11.46 17.47 19.01
C LYS A 112 -12.92 17.86 19.29
N LYS A 113 -13.78 16.90 19.65
CA LYS A 113 -15.11 17.21 20.20
C LYS A 113 -14.90 17.98 21.51
N GLY A 114 -15.23 19.27 21.53
CA GLY A 114 -15.32 20.03 22.76
C GLY A 114 -16.51 19.55 23.61
N PRO A 115 -16.46 19.64 24.94
CA PRO A 115 -17.63 19.37 25.78
C PRO A 115 -18.72 20.38 25.42
N MET A 116 -19.84 19.88 24.93
CA MET A 116 -21.08 20.62 24.75
C MET A 116 -21.57 21.02 26.14
N TYR A 117 -21.27 22.24 26.58
CA TYR A 117 -21.92 22.82 27.76
C TYR A 117 -23.40 22.97 27.42
N LEU A 118 -24.24 22.17 28.08
CA LEU A 118 -25.66 22.47 28.21
C LEU A 118 -25.77 23.81 28.94
N MET A 119 -26.36 24.79 28.27
CA MET A 119 -26.96 25.98 28.90
C MET A 119 -28.30 25.60 29.53
#